data_AF-A0A2P4PI99-F1
#
_entry.id   AF-A0A2P4PI99-F1
#
_cell.length_a   1.000
_cell.length_b   1.000
_cell.length_c   1.000
_cell.angle_alpha   90.00
_cell.angle_beta   90.00
_cell.angle_gamma   90.00
#
_symmetry.space_group_name_H-M   'P 1'
#
loop_
_entity.id
_entity.type
_entity.pdbx_description
1 polymer ?
#
loop_
_entity_poly.entity_id
_entity_poly.type
_entity_poly.pdbx_seq_one_letter_code
_entity_poly.pdbx_strand_id
1 'polypeptide(L)'
;MSDQIKTNDKPFLDNIINSYVHPYIKPPFPPLIDPKDLISKSIIGNKPNRAPNAFIIYRKMYVREARNEGYCFPMTVLSSMVSQSWEKEPEEVKIYYKKLAKEAFDYRNKLFPKPESKRKKRS
;
A
#
# COMPACT_ATOMS: atom_id res chain seq x y z
N MET A 1 -8.16 -23.17 -30.36
CA MET A 1 -7.57 -23.91 -29.22
C MET A 1 -7.24 -22.89 -28.17
N SER A 2 -8.05 -22.86 -27.11
CA SER A 2 -7.99 -21.84 -26.07
C SER A 2 -7.10 -22.36 -24.95
N ASP A 3 -5.84 -21.94 -24.91
CA ASP A 3 -4.95 -22.32 -23.82
C ASP A 3 -5.22 -21.44 -22.60
N GLN A 4 -5.69 -22.11 -21.55
CA GLN A 4 -5.95 -21.58 -20.23
C GLN A 4 -4.64 -21.08 -19.61
N ILE A 5 -4.59 -19.80 -19.25
CA ILE A 5 -3.56 -19.24 -18.37
C ILE A 5 -3.78 -19.86 -16.98
N LYS A 6 -3.00 -20.91 -16.68
CA LYS A 6 -3.00 -21.58 -15.38
C LYS A 6 -2.19 -20.76 -14.40
N THR A 7 -2.84 -20.39 -13.31
CA THR A 7 -2.33 -19.70 -12.14
C THR A 7 -1.20 -20.50 -11.47
N ASN A 8 0.07 -20.25 -11.82
CA ASN A 8 1.23 -20.72 -11.04
C ASN A 8 2.55 -19.96 -11.33
N ASP A 9 2.49 -18.66 -11.65
CA ASP A 9 3.64 -17.88 -12.14
C ASP A 9 4.51 -17.23 -11.06
N LYS A 10 4.38 -17.61 -9.80
CA LYS A 10 5.17 -17.01 -8.71
C LYS A 10 6.69 -17.20 -8.90
N PRO A 11 7.23 -18.41 -9.16
CA PRO A 11 8.66 -18.59 -9.32
C PRO A 11 9.22 -17.96 -10.61
N PHE A 12 8.41 -17.82 -11.66
CA PHE A 12 8.84 -17.19 -12.91
C PHE A 12 8.98 -15.67 -12.75
N LEU A 13 8.03 -15.03 -12.07
CA LEU A 13 8.11 -13.61 -11.74
C LEU A 13 9.27 -13.32 -10.78
N ASP A 14 9.47 -14.14 -9.75
CA ASP A 14 10.57 -13.97 -8.80
C ASP A 14 11.95 -14.10 -9.49
N ASN A 15 12.08 -15.02 -10.46
CA ASN A 15 13.31 -15.18 -11.24
C ASN A 15 13.56 -14.03 -12.23
N ILE A 16 12.52 -13.46 -12.84
CA ILE A 16 12.63 -12.24 -13.65
C ILE A 16 12.99 -11.05 -12.76
N ILE A 17 12.38 -10.92 -11.58
CA ILE A 17 12.70 -9.86 -10.63
C ILE A 17 14.18 -9.93 -10.24
N ASN A 18 14.72 -11.13 -10.01
CA ASN A 18 16.13 -11.29 -9.62
C ASN A 18 17.15 -11.11 -10.77
N SER A 19 16.74 -11.27 -12.04
CA SER A 19 17.67 -11.21 -13.19
C SER A 19 17.83 -9.81 -13.79
N TYR A 20 16.89 -8.89 -13.57
CA TYR A 20 17.05 -7.49 -13.95
C TYR A 20 17.75 -6.74 -12.83
N VAL A 21 18.84 -6.04 -13.18
CA VAL A 21 19.48 -5.01 -12.34
C VAL A 21 18.37 -4.10 -11.81
N HIS A 22 17.99 -4.31 -10.55
CA HIS A 22 16.87 -3.59 -9.97
C HIS A 22 17.26 -2.13 -9.80
N PRO A 23 16.53 -1.18 -10.41
CA PRO A 23 16.79 0.22 -10.13
C PRO A 23 16.57 0.46 -8.64
N TYR A 24 17.54 1.14 -8.01
CA TYR A 24 17.42 1.54 -6.62
C TYR A 24 16.40 2.68 -6.52
N ILE A 25 15.12 2.32 -6.49
CA ILE A 25 14.03 3.26 -6.26
C ILE A 25 13.87 3.44 -4.76
N LYS A 26 13.97 4.68 -4.30
CA LYS A 26 13.71 5.04 -2.90
C LYS A 26 12.78 6.24 -2.85
N PRO A 27 11.61 6.13 -2.19
CA PRO A 27 10.75 7.29 -2.00
C PRO A 27 11.50 8.39 -1.22
N PRO A 28 11.34 9.66 -1.59
CA PRO A 28 11.93 10.76 -0.83
C PRO A 28 11.39 10.78 0.60
N PHE A 29 12.27 11.10 1.55
CA PHE A 29 11.94 11.24 2.97
C PHE A 29 12.35 12.64 3.48
N PRO A 30 11.47 13.39 4.16
CA PRO A 30 10.08 13.04 4.47
C PRO A 30 9.19 13.05 3.22
N PRO A 31 8.22 12.12 3.12
CA PRO A 31 7.32 12.08 1.97
C PRO A 31 6.34 13.26 2.01
N LEU A 32 6.17 13.96 0.90
CA LEU A 32 5.20 15.06 0.79
C LEU A 32 3.79 14.50 0.58
N ILE A 33 3.16 14.05 1.67
CA ILE A 33 1.80 13.48 1.70
C ILE A 33 1.02 14.08 2.87
N ASP A 34 -0.18 14.60 2.61
CA ASP A 34 -1.16 14.87 3.66
C ASP A 34 -1.89 13.56 4.04
N PRO A 35 -1.96 13.17 5.33
CA PRO A 35 -2.81 12.08 5.80
C PRO A 35 -4.26 12.09 5.29
N LYS A 36 -4.82 13.27 5.01
CA LYS A 36 -6.18 13.44 4.47
C LYS A 36 -6.30 12.92 3.04
N ASP A 37 -5.25 13.09 2.23
CA ASP A 37 -5.19 12.60 0.84
C ASP A 37 -5.04 11.07 0.75
N LEU A 38 -4.78 10.42 1.88
CA LEU A 38 -4.76 8.97 1.99
C LEU A 38 -6.17 8.36 2.11
N ILE A 39 -7.16 9.15 2.53
CA ILE A 39 -8.55 8.70 2.61
C ILE A 39 -9.24 9.02 1.30
N SER A 40 -9.29 8.03 0.40
CA SER A 40 -10.10 8.14 -0.80
C SER A 40 -11.57 8.28 -0.41
N LYS A 41 -12.20 9.38 -0.86
CA LYS A 41 -13.64 9.62 -0.72
C LYS A 41 -14.50 8.65 -1.55
N SER A 42 -13.88 7.77 -2.33
CA SER A 42 -14.57 6.76 -3.12
C SER A 42 -15.33 5.79 -2.22
N ILE A 43 -16.66 5.80 -2.34
CA ILE A 43 -17.53 4.80 -1.74
C ILE A 43 -17.64 3.65 -2.75
N ILE A 44 -17.06 2.49 -2.42
CA ILE A 44 -17.26 1.27 -3.20
C ILE A 44 -18.37 0.47 -2.52
N GLY A 45 -19.49 0.26 -3.22
CA GLY A 45 -20.59 -0.58 -2.76
C GLY A 45 -21.14 -0.17 -1.39
N ASN A 46 -21.46 1.12 -1.22
CA ASN A 46 -22.03 1.71 0.01
C ASN A 46 -21.16 1.64 1.27
N LYS A 47 -19.88 1.25 1.16
CA LYS A 47 -18.96 1.24 2.31
C LYS A 47 -17.86 2.28 2.13
N PRO A 48 -17.54 3.06 3.18
CA PRO A 48 -16.40 3.95 3.14
C PRO A 48 -15.12 3.11 3.06
N ASN A 49 -14.20 3.52 2.19
CA ASN A 49 -12.91 2.87 2.05
C ASN A 49 -12.18 2.77 3.41
N ARG A 50 -11.43 1.69 3.58
CA ARG A 50 -10.58 1.51 4.76
C ARG A 50 -9.42 2.51 4.69
N ALA A 51 -9.00 3.02 5.84
CA ALA A 51 -7.78 3.79 5.93
C ALA A 51 -6.57 2.89 5.57
N PRO A 52 -5.60 3.38 4.79
CA PRO A 52 -4.41 2.61 4.44
C PRO A 52 -3.50 2.43 5.65
N ASN A 53 -2.83 1.28 5.72
CA ASN A 53 -1.78 1.04 6.71
C ASN A 53 -0.42 1.65 6.24
N ALA A 54 0.59 1.64 7.12
CA ALA A 54 1.90 2.21 6.84
C ALA A 54 2.54 1.67 5.55
N PHE A 55 2.47 0.36 5.33
CA PHE A 55 3.01 -0.30 4.13
C PHE A 55 2.28 0.13 2.85
N ILE A 56 0.95 0.28 2.89
CA ILE A 56 0.17 0.75 1.74
C ILE A 56 0.52 2.19 1.39
N ILE A 57 0.76 3.04 2.38
CA ILE A 57 1.22 4.42 2.17
C ILE A 57 2.60 4.43 1.55
N TYR A 58 3.53 3.65 2.10
CA TYR A 58 4.89 3.50 1.59
C TYR A 58 4.89 3.02 0.12
N ARG A 59 4.11 1.96 -0.18
CA ARG A 59 3.94 1.44 -1.54
C ARG A 59 3.44 2.50 -2.51
N LYS A 60 2.46 3.33 -2.10
CA LYS A 60 1.93 4.41 -2.95
C LYS A 60 3.03 5.41 -3.33
N MET A 61 3.90 5.75 -2.39
CA MET A 61 5.05 6.63 -2.65
C MET A 61 6.10 5.98 -3.53
N TYR A 62 6.40 4.71 -3.28
CA TYR A 62 7.31 3.95 -4.12
C TYR A 62 6.84 3.87 -5.56
N VAL A 63 5.55 3.59 -5.79
CA VAL A 63 4.97 3.58 -7.14
C VAL A 63 5.04 4.97 -7.79
N ARG A 64 4.81 6.04 -7.01
CA ARG A 64 4.94 7.41 -7.51
C ARG A 64 6.37 7.69 -7.95
N GLU A 65 7.34 7.32 -7.14
CA GLU A 65 8.76 7.55 -7.45
C GLU A 65 9.23 6.72 -8.63
N ALA A 66 8.88 5.43 -8.67
CA ALA A 66 9.15 4.56 -9.82
C ALA A 66 8.62 5.17 -11.12
N ARG A 67 7.40 5.73 -11.10
CA ARG A 67 6.81 6.40 -12.27
C ARG A 67 7.52 7.70 -12.63
N ASN A 68 7.95 8.49 -11.64
CA ASN A 68 8.73 9.70 -11.87
C ASN A 68 10.07 9.38 -12.55
N GLU A 69 10.68 8.26 -12.17
CA GLU A 69 11.91 7.74 -12.80
C GLU A 69 11.65 7.06 -14.15
N GLY A 70 10.39 6.96 -14.60
CA GLY A 70 10.01 6.39 -15.90
C GLY A 70 9.68 4.89 -15.88
N TYR A 71 9.69 4.24 -14.72
CA TYR A 71 9.36 2.83 -14.58
C TYR A 71 7.86 2.59 -14.42
N CYS A 72 7.31 1.71 -15.26
CA CYS A 72 5.93 1.26 -15.17
C CYS A 72 5.86 -0.26 -14.98
N PHE A 73 6.12 -0.70 -13.75
CA PHE A 73 6.07 -2.12 -13.39
C PHE A 73 4.66 -2.60 -13.02
N PRO A 74 4.32 -3.89 -13.24
CA PRO A 74 3.13 -4.49 -12.68
C PRO A 74 3.08 -4.36 -11.15
N MET A 75 1.88 -4.21 -10.59
CA MET A 75 1.70 -4.05 -9.13
C MET A 75 2.25 -5.24 -8.33
N THR A 76 2.27 -6.44 -8.91
CA THR A 76 2.86 -7.66 -8.31
C THR A 76 4.36 -7.49 -8.10
N VAL A 77 5.08 -7.05 -9.14
CA VAL A 77 6.52 -6.76 -9.11
C VAL A 77 6.81 -5.64 -8.11
N LEU A 78 6.08 -4.52 -8.21
CA LEU A 78 6.24 -3.40 -7.27
C LEU A 78 6.00 -3.82 -5.82
N SER A 79 5.02 -4.69 -5.55
CA SER A 79 4.76 -5.14 -4.18
C SER A 79 5.90 -5.99 -3.63
N SER A 80 6.57 -6.79 -4.46
CA SER A 80 7.77 -7.54 -4.07
C SER A 80 8.93 -6.59 -3.77
N MET A 81 9.24 -5.67 -4.69
CA MET A 81 10.29 -4.66 -4.53
C MET A 81 10.09 -3.81 -3.26
N VAL A 82 8.86 -3.36 -3.05
CA VAL A 82 8.47 -2.54 -1.90
C VAL A 82 8.60 -3.32 -0.61
N SER A 83 8.28 -4.62 -0.58
CA SER A 83 8.47 -5.45 0.61
C SER A 83 9.94 -5.48 1.01
N GLN A 84 10.83 -5.76 0.06
CA GLN A 84 12.27 -5.81 0.31
C GLN A 84 12.83 -4.45 0.74
N SER A 85 12.39 -3.37 0.09
CA SER A 85 12.78 -2.00 0.44
C SER A 85 12.29 -1.63 1.85
N TRP A 86 11.02 -1.90 2.17
CA TRP A 86 10.41 -1.61 3.47
C TRP A 86 11.13 -2.33 4.62
N GLU A 87 11.55 -3.57 4.43
CA GLU A 87 12.31 -4.31 5.44
C GLU A 87 13.65 -3.63 5.76
N LYS A 88 14.33 -3.10 4.73
CA LYS A 88 15.63 -2.42 4.82
C LYS A 88 15.54 -0.97 5.29
N GLU A 89 14.37 -0.35 5.30
CA GLU A 89 14.23 1.03 5.78
C GLU A 89 14.56 1.14 7.28
N PRO A 90 15.16 2.27 7.72
CA PRO A 90 15.46 2.53 9.12
C PRO A 90 14.16 2.68 9.94
N GLU A 91 14.25 2.40 11.23
CA GLU A 91 13.06 2.39 12.10
C GLU A 91 12.39 3.77 12.17
N GLU A 92 13.14 4.87 12.06
CA GLU A 92 12.60 6.24 12.03
C GLU A 92 11.62 6.46 10.88
N VAL A 93 11.96 5.96 9.69
CA VAL A 93 11.10 6.02 8.50
C VAL A 93 9.84 5.17 8.74
N LYS A 94 10.01 3.95 9.27
CA LYS A 94 8.88 3.06 9.60
C LYS A 94 7.95 3.71 10.62
N ILE A 95 8.50 4.33 11.66
CA ILE A 95 7.75 5.08 12.69
C ILE A 95 6.96 6.22 12.05
N TYR A 96 7.56 6.98 11.14
CA TYR A 96 6.89 8.08 10.45
C TYR A 96 5.66 7.59 9.66
N TYR A 97 5.81 6.54 8.84
CA TYR A 97 4.69 5.98 8.10
C TYR A 97 3.63 5.32 9.01
N LYS A 98 4.03 4.74 10.15
CA LYS A 98 3.09 4.27 11.19
C LYS A 98 2.27 5.43 11.78
N LYS A 99 2.89 6.59 12.03
CA LYS A 99 2.18 7.80 12.48
C LYS A 99 1.18 8.29 11.42
N LEU A 100 1.60 8.40 10.16
CA LEU A 100 0.69 8.76 9.06
C LEU A 100 -0.51 7.81 8.95
N ALA A 101 -0.28 6.50 9.06
CA ALA A 101 -1.36 5.51 9.01
C ALA A 101 -2.36 5.68 10.17
N LYS A 102 -1.85 5.98 11.38
CA LYS A 102 -2.69 6.27 12.54
C LYS A 102 -3.53 7.52 12.33
N GLU A 103 -2.91 8.61 11.87
CA GLU A 103 -3.60 9.87 11.59
C GLU A 103 -4.69 9.70 10.53
N ALA A 104 -4.40 8.95 9.46
CA ALA A 104 -5.39 8.63 8.43
C ALA A 104 -6.56 7.79 8.99
N PHE A 105 -6.27 6.81 9.85
CA PHE A 105 -7.29 6.01 10.53
C PHE A 105 -8.17 6.85 11.45
N ASP A 106 -7.58 7.71 12.26
CA ASP A 106 -8.28 8.60 13.18
C ASP A 106 -9.16 9.59 12.41
N TYR A 107 -8.63 10.19 11.34
CA TYR A 107 -9.40 11.05 10.44
C TYR A 107 -10.60 10.33 9.82
N ARG A 108 -10.40 9.09 9.34
CA ARG A 108 -11.47 8.27 8.78
C ARG A 108 -12.55 7.92 9.81
N ASN A 109 -12.19 7.61 11.05
CA ASN A 109 -13.17 7.31 12.10
C ASN A 109 -13.96 8.55 12.52
N LYS A 110 -13.36 9.74 12.46
CA LYS A 110 -14.08 11.02 12.64
C LYS A 110 -15.12 11.26 11.54
N LEU A 111 -14.78 10.93 10.28
CA LEU A 111 -15.69 11.10 9.15
C LEU A 111 -16.78 10.03 9.06
N PHE A 112 -16.47 8.78 9.41
CA PHE A 112 -17.36 7.63 9.30
C PHE A 112 -17.41 6.86 10.62
N PRO A 113 -18.08 7.41 11.66
CA PRO A 113 -18.24 6.69 12.91
C PRO A 113 -19.01 5.39 12.65
N LYS A 114 -18.53 4.27 13.23
CA LYS A 114 -19.27 3.02 13.16
C LYS A 114 -20.59 3.20 13.94
N PRO A 115 -21.75 2.81 13.39
CA PRO A 115 -22.97 2.74 14.19
C PRO A 115 -22.72 1.75 15.33
N GLU A 116 -23.06 2.16 16.55
CA GLU A 116 -22.85 1.39 17.77
C GLU A 116 -23.59 0.05 17.64
N SER A 117 -22.84 -1.05 17.49
CA SER A 117 -23.47 -2.36 17.30
C SER A 117 -24.20 -2.70 18.60
N LYS A 118 -25.54 -2.71 18.59
CA LYS A 118 -26.34 -3.24 19.70
C LYS A 118 -25.95 -4.71 19.87
N ARG A 119 -25.00 -5.00 20.78
CA ARG A 119 -24.68 -6.36 21.20
C ARG A 119 -25.99 -6.94 21.74
N LYS A 120 -26.64 -7.82 20.97
CA LYS A 120 -27.74 -8.64 21.48
C LYS A 120 -27.16 -9.45 22.62
N LYS A 121 -27.43 -9.04 23.87
CA LYS A 121 -27.21 -9.88 25.04
C LYS A 121 -28.00 -11.17 24.77
N ARG A 122 -27.29 -12.28 24.58
CA ARG A 122 -27.91 -13.60 24.62
C ARG A 122 -28.34 -13.78 26.08
N SER A 123 -29.65 -13.72 26.30
CA SER A 123 -30.27 -14.11 27.58
C SER A 123 -30.22 -15.62 27.73
#